data_AF-A0A1F5UUN0-F1
#
_entry.id   AF-A0A1F5UUN0-F1
#
_cell.length_a   1.000
_cell.length_b   1.000
_cell.length_c   1.000
_cell.angle_alpha   90.00
_cell.angle_beta   90.00
_cell.angle_gamma   90.00
#
_symmetry.space_group_name_H-M   'P 1'
#
loop_
_entity.id
_entity.type
_entity.pdbx_description
1 polymer ?
#
loop_
_entity_poly.entity_id
_entity_poly.type
_entity_poly.pdbx_seq_one_letter_code
_entity_poly.pdbx_strand_id
1 'polypeptide(L)'
;MRRAIAAVSLFVLLMSVGAGIVPAQEARYTYDWNQATGESYWYALYNLTALLASEMGIPLSIKEESLSRWAQEAGLSTEESSLLKQAWIAVSYASGDSTYVQSGSLNWAEDKTDRTVTTEAIAWLITSSISQAKQLEHLYQTGIAQTGETRLWATLLGHLAAEAARFAYTNLRTSETQLYVRAWKENVGVSDPSLRPLDQIWMLWALSELNSLSESSSFYRGTLSHAEVESWAVELFRAFSQYSQSHSNWLAPSPYQMGMLIEGISSYAATLSNGATLDEAVDFIENSAQALKEQIKKIGEASDSGEFSPLINLAEAVRALLVAQRMTGDDSFRQAALDGWTSLQSLWDSSAGVYRLHSRQAPDDYTLWDVGALVGAFSAMINGAGMTEAKEQYARFFQNTIKASHLMLAEGEEAGGGTDNDEVLAPDQAGGDFGRAPVFASSLQYDPGTHSWSVTNSRFYTAGALYLSARLIWIGQRETQPYSGPPRWGLPESKETQFISLRKQVAELGEDRKPSEQIEALKLILTNLQDRVEELRKQESIASIVAQDMKDLKGKVESLEQKVNSELAGLNQKLATLESKISVPTSQPTTRGKLTLPDTLTVVLIVLILLLGFVAYQRVLQQKQPA
;
A
#
# COMPACT_ATOMS: atom_id res chain seq x y z
N MET A 1 9.97 -21.74 29.75
CA MET A 1 11.15 -20.93 29.31
C MET A 1 11.47 -21.09 27.82
N ARG A 2 11.95 -22.24 27.33
CA ARG A 2 12.46 -22.39 25.94
C ARG A 2 11.47 -22.85 24.85
N ARG A 3 10.14 -22.73 25.03
CA ARG A 3 9.17 -23.27 24.04
C ARG A 3 8.08 -22.30 23.57
N ALA A 4 7.62 -21.37 24.41
CA ALA A 4 6.63 -20.36 24.02
C ALA A 4 7.28 -19.03 23.60
N ILE A 5 8.23 -18.52 24.40
CA ILE A 5 9.12 -17.40 24.00
C ILE A 5 10.01 -17.85 22.84
N ALA A 6 10.48 -19.10 22.86
CA ALA A 6 11.16 -19.68 21.71
C ALA A 6 10.24 -19.88 20.50
N ALA A 7 8.91 -19.82 20.57
CA ALA A 7 8.11 -19.89 19.34
C ALA A 7 8.19 -18.57 18.57
N VAL A 8 8.08 -17.43 19.27
CA VAL A 8 8.27 -16.10 18.68
C VAL A 8 9.76 -15.88 18.33
N SER A 9 10.69 -16.24 19.21
CA SER A 9 12.14 -16.09 18.95
C SER A 9 12.72 -17.12 17.96
N LEU A 10 12.22 -18.37 17.87
CA LEU A 10 12.69 -19.37 16.87
C LEU A 10 12.04 -19.13 15.50
N PHE A 11 10.80 -18.65 15.45
CA PHE A 11 10.16 -18.18 14.21
C PHE A 11 10.98 -17.04 13.58
N VAL A 12 11.51 -16.17 14.43
CA VAL A 12 12.36 -15.05 14.07
C VAL A 12 13.80 -15.50 13.75
N LEU A 13 14.36 -16.48 14.48
CA LEU A 13 15.67 -17.08 14.20
C LEU A 13 15.73 -17.94 12.92
N LEU A 14 14.61 -18.55 12.51
CA LEU A 14 14.50 -19.33 11.26
C LEU A 14 14.22 -18.44 10.05
N MET A 15 13.61 -17.27 10.28
CA MET A 15 13.51 -16.21 9.29
C MET A 15 14.83 -15.50 9.03
N SER A 16 15.79 -15.48 9.97
CA SER A 16 17.06 -14.75 9.87
C SER A 16 18.22 -15.52 9.22
N VAL A 17 17.99 -16.75 8.73
CA VAL A 17 19.00 -17.55 8.00
C VAL A 17 19.20 -17.01 6.58
N GLY A 18 19.86 -15.85 6.49
CA GLY A 18 20.18 -15.13 5.25
C GLY A 18 21.08 -13.90 5.46
N ALA A 19 21.10 -13.33 6.67
CA ALA A 19 21.94 -12.18 6.98
C ALA A 19 23.39 -12.61 7.25
N GLY A 20 24.27 -12.38 6.26
CA GLY A 20 25.72 -12.53 6.44
C GLY A 20 26.24 -11.60 7.54
N ILE A 21 27.03 -12.16 8.46
CA ILE A 21 27.71 -11.43 9.53
C ILE A 21 28.67 -10.40 8.90
N VAL A 22 28.31 -9.12 8.97
CA VAL A 22 29.23 -8.02 8.66
C VAL A 22 29.98 -7.67 9.95
N PRO A 23 31.32 -7.70 9.98
CA PRO A 23 32.08 -7.39 11.19
C PRO A 23 31.92 -5.92 11.56
N ALA A 24 31.65 -5.67 12.85
CA ALA A 24 31.54 -4.35 13.43
C ALA A 24 32.84 -3.56 13.26
N GLN A 25 32.78 -2.48 12.48
CA GLN A 25 33.80 -1.45 12.43
C GLN A 25 33.13 -0.15 12.85
N GLU A 26 33.69 0.51 13.87
CA GLU A 26 33.21 1.77 14.45
C GLU A 26 33.21 2.92 13.42
N ALA A 27 32.22 2.93 12.52
CA ALA A 27 31.74 4.12 11.86
C ALA A 27 30.58 4.65 12.71
N ARG A 28 30.47 5.97 12.90
CA ARG A 28 29.24 6.57 13.43
C ARG A 28 28.10 6.15 12.50
N TYR A 29 27.33 5.15 12.92
CA TYR A 29 26.21 4.61 12.17
C TYR A 29 25.16 5.72 12.05
N THR A 30 25.02 6.31 10.87
CA THR A 30 23.93 7.24 10.59
C THR A 30 22.68 6.43 10.31
N TYR A 31 21.66 6.56 11.16
CA TYR A 31 20.37 5.90 10.97
C TYR A 31 19.76 6.32 9.63
N ASP A 32 19.71 5.39 8.67
CA ASP A 32 19.37 5.70 7.27
C ASP A 32 18.03 5.09 6.81
N TRP A 33 17.68 5.35 5.55
CA TRP A 33 16.46 4.83 4.92
C TRP A 33 16.35 3.31 5.03
N ASN A 34 17.45 2.57 4.84
CA ASN A 34 17.43 1.12 4.83
C ASN A 34 17.19 0.57 6.23
N GLN A 35 17.76 1.19 7.26
CA GLN A 35 17.51 0.83 8.65
C GLN A 35 16.07 1.13 9.04
N ALA A 36 15.59 2.35 8.75
CA ALA A 36 14.21 2.76 9.05
C ALA A 36 13.16 1.82 8.45
N THR A 37 13.34 1.45 7.18
CA THR A 37 12.41 0.56 6.48
C THR A 37 12.58 -0.91 6.86
N GLY A 38 13.80 -1.34 7.22
CA GLY A 38 14.05 -2.65 7.81
C GLY A 38 13.34 -2.83 9.15
N GLU A 39 13.47 -1.85 10.05
CA GLU A 39 12.80 -1.87 11.34
C GLU A 39 11.28 -1.67 11.21
N SER A 40 10.82 -0.88 10.23
CA SER A 40 9.38 -0.77 9.92
C SER A 40 8.76 -2.14 9.62
N TYR A 41 9.45 -2.97 8.83
CA TYR A 41 9.02 -4.34 8.54
C TYR A 41 8.90 -5.18 9.82
N TRP A 42 9.92 -5.14 10.69
CA TRP A 42 9.92 -5.93 11.92
C TRP A 42 8.89 -5.45 12.94
N TYR A 43 8.73 -4.14 13.12
CA TYR A 43 7.71 -3.56 13.99
C TYR A 43 6.30 -3.99 13.55
N ALA A 44 6.03 -3.97 12.25
CA ALA A 44 4.75 -4.44 11.71
C ALA A 44 4.52 -5.93 11.99
N LEU A 45 5.53 -6.76 11.75
CA LEU A 45 5.48 -8.21 11.94
C LEU A 45 5.32 -8.60 13.41
N TYR A 46 6.09 -7.98 14.31
CA TYR A 46 6.01 -8.23 15.75
C TYR A 46 4.64 -7.89 16.31
N ASN A 47 4.11 -6.72 15.95
CA ASN A 47 2.80 -6.29 16.41
C ASN A 47 1.68 -7.27 16.00
N LEU A 48 1.63 -7.68 14.72
CA LEU A 48 0.62 -8.63 14.25
C LEU A 48 0.83 -10.02 14.87
N THR A 49 2.07 -10.52 14.91
CA THR A 49 2.34 -11.87 15.42
C THR A 49 2.01 -11.96 16.91
N ALA A 50 2.37 -10.96 17.70
CA ALA A 50 2.04 -10.90 19.12
C ALA A 50 0.53 -10.84 19.36
N LEU A 51 -0.20 -10.09 18.55
CA LEU A 51 -1.67 -10.08 18.57
C LEU A 51 -2.25 -11.46 18.25
N LEU A 52 -1.87 -12.04 17.11
CA LEU A 52 -2.44 -13.31 16.63
C LEU A 52 -2.17 -14.47 17.57
N ALA A 53 -1.04 -14.44 18.25
CA ALA A 53 -0.60 -15.42 19.23
C ALA A 53 -1.19 -15.24 20.64
N SER A 54 -1.91 -14.14 20.87
CA SER A 54 -2.49 -13.82 22.17
C SER A 54 -3.86 -14.47 22.35
N GLU A 55 -4.43 -14.36 23.55
CA GLU A 55 -5.83 -14.70 23.82
C GLU A 55 -6.79 -13.52 23.59
N MET A 56 -6.34 -12.46 22.91
CA MET A 56 -7.09 -11.23 22.69
C MET A 56 -8.01 -11.34 21.45
N GLY A 57 -8.80 -12.42 21.41
CA GLY A 57 -9.68 -12.66 20.29
C GLY A 57 -10.43 -13.99 20.34
N ILE A 58 -11.24 -14.21 19.32
CA ILE A 58 -11.91 -15.49 19.08
C ILE A 58 -10.89 -16.43 18.41
N PRO A 59 -10.62 -17.62 19.00
CA PRO A 59 -9.67 -18.56 18.45
C PRO A 59 -9.99 -18.98 17.01
N LEU A 60 -8.96 -19.12 16.21
CA LEU A 60 -9.02 -19.66 14.86
C LEU A 60 -9.28 -21.17 14.94
N SER A 61 -10.41 -21.59 14.38
CA SER A 61 -10.77 -23.01 14.29
C SER A 61 -10.30 -23.58 12.96
N ILE A 62 -9.12 -24.18 12.91
CA ILE A 62 -8.63 -24.91 11.73
C ILE A 62 -8.81 -26.42 11.93
N LYS A 63 -9.35 -27.10 10.92
CA LYS A 63 -9.36 -28.57 10.87
C LYS A 63 -7.93 -29.10 10.80
N GLU A 64 -7.63 -30.14 11.59
CA GLU A 64 -6.31 -30.78 11.64
C GLU A 64 -5.82 -31.27 10.26
N GLU A 65 -6.75 -31.72 9.40
CA GLU A 65 -6.46 -32.11 8.01
C GLU A 65 -5.94 -30.94 7.17
N SER A 66 -6.51 -29.74 7.33
CA SER A 66 -6.05 -28.53 6.62
C SER A 66 -4.66 -28.12 7.07
N LEU A 67 -4.40 -28.15 8.38
CA LEU A 67 -3.08 -27.85 8.95
C LEU A 67 -2.01 -28.82 8.45
N SER A 68 -2.31 -30.12 8.48
CA SER A 68 -1.40 -31.16 8.01
C SER A 68 -1.09 -31.01 6.52
N ARG A 69 -2.11 -30.69 5.72
CA ARG A 69 -1.95 -30.42 4.29
C ARG A 69 -1.07 -29.20 4.04
N TRP A 70 -1.29 -28.08 4.72
CA TRP A 70 -0.46 -26.88 4.52
C TRP A 70 0.99 -27.10 4.93
N ALA A 71 1.22 -27.80 6.04
CA ALA A 71 2.56 -28.18 6.46
C ALA A 71 3.26 -29.03 5.39
N GLN A 72 2.56 -30.05 4.87
CA GLN A 72 3.08 -30.90 3.80
C GLN A 72 3.34 -30.11 2.50
N GLU A 73 2.43 -29.22 2.09
CA GLU A 73 2.59 -28.36 0.92
C GLU A 73 3.78 -27.39 1.09
N ALA A 74 4.06 -26.98 2.33
CA ALA A 74 5.22 -26.20 2.72
C ALA A 74 6.52 -27.03 2.90
N GLY A 75 6.46 -28.36 2.75
CA GLY A 75 7.63 -29.24 2.92
C GLY A 75 8.03 -29.47 4.37
N LEU A 76 7.11 -29.28 5.31
CA LEU A 76 7.29 -29.53 6.75
C LEU A 76 6.46 -30.73 7.19
N SER A 77 6.97 -31.51 8.14
CA SER A 77 6.12 -32.37 8.96
C SER A 77 5.37 -31.54 10.01
N THR A 78 4.26 -32.10 10.52
CA THR A 78 3.49 -31.47 11.59
C THR A 78 4.29 -31.33 12.89
N GLU A 79 5.25 -32.22 13.14
CA GLU A 79 6.14 -32.15 14.29
C GLU A 79 7.24 -31.07 14.14
N GLU A 80 7.71 -30.83 12.92
CA GLU A 80 8.73 -29.82 12.62
C GLU A 80 8.19 -28.40 12.73
N SER A 81 6.92 -28.16 12.40
CA SER A 81 6.34 -26.82 12.43
C SER A 81 6.03 -26.35 13.85
N SER A 82 6.70 -25.29 14.29
CA SER A 82 6.41 -24.59 15.55
C SER A 82 5.06 -23.86 15.50
N LEU A 83 4.68 -23.32 14.34
CA LEU A 83 3.46 -22.53 14.11
C LEU A 83 2.16 -23.33 14.37
N LEU A 84 2.19 -24.64 14.15
CA LEU A 84 1.04 -25.52 14.38
C LEU A 84 0.76 -25.78 15.87
N LYS A 85 1.75 -25.51 16.74
CA LYS A 85 1.64 -25.75 18.18
C LYS A 85 1.08 -24.56 18.93
N GLN A 86 0.76 -23.48 18.21
CA GLN A 86 0.32 -22.21 18.75
C GLN A 86 -1.18 -22.04 18.51
N ALA A 87 -1.88 -21.52 19.53
CA ALA A 87 -3.25 -21.06 19.37
C ALA A 87 -3.22 -19.70 18.67
N TRP A 88 -3.92 -19.61 17.54
CA TRP A 88 -4.07 -18.38 16.77
C TRP A 88 -5.48 -17.82 16.97
N ILE A 89 -5.65 -16.50 16.97
CA ILE A 89 -6.99 -15.87 16.94
C ILE A 89 -7.40 -15.55 15.50
N ALA A 90 -8.65 -15.82 15.13
CA ALA A 90 -9.22 -15.44 13.83
C ALA A 90 -9.81 -14.03 13.82
N VAL A 91 -10.28 -13.57 14.98
CA VAL A 91 -10.96 -12.30 15.13
C VAL A 91 -10.41 -11.64 16.38
N SER A 92 -9.98 -10.40 16.29
CA SER A 92 -9.43 -9.67 17.42
C SER A 92 -10.49 -8.90 18.20
N TYR A 93 -10.26 -8.79 19.51
CA TYR A 93 -11.00 -7.89 20.38
C TYR A 93 -10.49 -6.44 20.23
N ALA A 94 -11.26 -5.47 20.73
CA ALA A 94 -11.02 -4.05 20.46
C ALA A 94 -9.78 -3.50 21.18
N SER A 95 -9.53 -3.95 22.42
CA SER A 95 -8.38 -3.51 23.20
C SER A 95 -8.06 -4.42 24.38
N GLY A 96 -6.82 -4.35 24.89
CA GLY A 96 -6.36 -5.16 26.02
C GLY A 96 -5.10 -4.61 26.71
N ASP A 97 -4.78 -5.17 27.88
CA ASP A 97 -3.49 -4.95 28.56
C ASP A 97 -2.50 -6.02 28.08
N SER A 98 -1.44 -5.59 27.40
CA SER A 98 -0.45 -6.47 26.75
C SER A 98 0.60 -7.06 27.70
N THR A 99 0.43 -6.85 29.02
CA THR A 99 1.27 -7.47 30.04
C THR A 99 0.99 -8.96 30.13
N TYR A 100 2.03 -9.79 30.18
CA TYR A 100 1.87 -11.23 30.31
C TYR A 100 1.39 -11.61 31.72
N VAL A 101 0.39 -12.51 31.80
CA VAL A 101 -0.18 -12.94 33.10
C VAL A 101 0.64 -13.98 33.83
N GLN A 102 1.52 -14.69 33.12
CA GLN A 102 2.39 -15.72 33.68
C GLN A 102 3.67 -15.84 32.86
N SER A 103 4.77 -16.19 33.53
CA SER A 103 6.07 -16.36 32.88
C SER A 103 6.00 -17.41 31.75
N GLY A 104 6.42 -17.01 30.56
CA GLY A 104 6.48 -17.91 29.40
C GLY A 104 5.12 -18.22 28.76
N SER A 105 4.13 -17.35 28.94
CA SER A 105 2.85 -17.38 28.24
C SER A 105 2.71 -16.17 27.33
N LEU A 106 1.86 -16.30 26.31
CA LEU A 106 1.45 -15.18 25.46
C LEU A 106 0.08 -14.64 25.86
N ASN A 107 -0.43 -15.08 27.02
CA ASN A 107 -1.73 -14.72 27.53
C ASN A 107 -1.66 -13.33 28.16
N TRP A 108 -2.60 -12.50 27.73
CA TRP A 108 -2.77 -11.14 28.21
C TRP A 108 -3.79 -11.13 29.35
N ALA A 109 -3.86 -10.03 30.10
CA ALA A 109 -4.80 -9.93 31.22
C ALA A 109 -6.27 -9.94 30.73
N GLU A 110 -6.94 -11.08 30.91
CA GLU A 110 -8.29 -11.34 30.42
C GLU A 110 -9.33 -10.37 31.03
N ASP A 111 -9.19 -10.06 32.32
CA ASP A 111 -10.06 -9.14 33.06
C ASP A 111 -9.95 -7.69 32.58
N LYS A 112 -8.87 -7.36 31.87
CA LYS A 112 -8.62 -6.04 31.28
C LYS A 112 -8.84 -6.01 29.76
N THR A 113 -9.38 -7.08 29.18
CA THR A 113 -9.66 -7.16 27.74
C THR A 113 -11.07 -6.67 27.42
N ASP A 114 -11.19 -5.73 26.48
CA ASP A 114 -12.48 -5.32 25.93
C ASP A 114 -12.88 -6.28 24.80
N ARG A 115 -13.71 -7.26 25.14
CA ARG A 115 -14.19 -8.31 24.20
C ARG A 115 -15.20 -7.85 23.16
N THR A 116 -15.24 -6.55 22.90
CA THR A 116 -15.95 -5.99 21.76
C THR A 116 -15.14 -6.26 20.50
N VAL A 117 -15.80 -6.68 19.44
CA VAL A 117 -15.26 -6.82 18.10
C VAL A 117 -15.86 -5.71 17.26
N THR A 118 -15.01 -4.85 16.68
CA THR A 118 -15.46 -3.73 15.84
C THR A 118 -15.22 -4.03 14.36
N THR A 119 -16.06 -3.48 13.49
CA THR A 119 -15.86 -3.59 12.03
C THR A 119 -14.51 -3.00 11.61
N GLU A 120 -14.13 -1.88 12.21
CA GLU A 120 -12.80 -1.28 12.07
C GLU A 120 -11.65 -2.24 12.40
N ALA A 121 -11.68 -2.88 13.58
CA ALA A 121 -10.61 -3.79 14.02
C ALA A 121 -10.51 -5.02 13.10
N ILE A 122 -11.65 -5.58 12.67
CA ILE A 122 -11.64 -6.69 11.72
C ILE A 122 -11.11 -6.26 10.36
N ALA A 123 -11.56 -5.12 9.83
CA ALA A 123 -11.10 -4.64 8.53
C ALA A 123 -9.57 -4.47 8.51
N TRP A 124 -9.00 -3.87 9.56
CA TRP A 124 -7.55 -3.75 9.67
C TRP A 124 -6.84 -5.08 9.95
N LEU A 125 -7.47 -6.03 10.64
CA LEU A 125 -6.93 -7.38 10.80
C LEU A 125 -6.79 -8.08 9.44
N ILE A 126 -7.85 -8.07 8.64
CA ILE A 126 -7.85 -8.62 7.28
C ILE A 126 -6.74 -7.96 6.45
N THR A 127 -6.74 -6.62 6.38
CA THR A 127 -5.78 -5.85 5.59
C THR A 127 -4.33 -6.10 6.00
N SER A 128 -4.03 -6.11 7.30
CA SER A 128 -2.67 -6.35 7.81
C SER A 128 -2.22 -7.80 7.62
N SER A 129 -3.11 -8.78 7.84
CA SER A 129 -2.81 -10.19 7.57
C SER A 129 -2.51 -10.43 6.10
N ILE A 130 -3.29 -9.84 5.17
CA ILE A 130 -3.05 -9.98 3.73
C ILE A 130 -1.75 -9.31 3.31
N SER A 131 -1.48 -8.11 3.83
CA SER A 131 -0.26 -7.36 3.50
C SER A 131 0.99 -8.14 3.92
N GLN A 132 0.98 -8.73 5.11
CA GLN A 132 2.08 -9.58 5.57
C GLN A 132 2.13 -10.90 4.80
N ALA A 133 1.00 -11.54 4.50
CA ALA A 133 0.95 -12.77 3.70
C ALA A 133 1.62 -12.59 2.33
N LYS A 134 1.23 -11.53 1.61
CA LYS A 134 1.82 -11.17 0.32
C LYS A 134 3.31 -10.86 0.44
N GLN A 135 3.73 -10.18 1.50
CA GLN A 135 5.15 -9.90 1.72
C GLN A 135 5.96 -11.18 1.93
N LEU A 136 5.46 -12.12 2.73
CA LEU A 136 6.11 -13.40 2.97
C LEU A 136 6.16 -14.27 1.72
N GLU A 137 5.08 -14.28 0.94
CA GLU A 137 5.05 -14.93 -0.37
C GLU A 137 6.12 -14.34 -1.30
N HIS A 138 6.22 -13.01 -1.35
CA HIS A 138 7.26 -12.33 -2.14
C HIS A 138 8.67 -12.71 -1.69
N LEU A 139 8.94 -12.72 -0.38
CA LEU A 139 10.23 -13.15 0.16
C LEU A 139 10.54 -14.63 -0.13
N TYR A 140 9.52 -15.49 -0.13
CA TYR A 140 9.67 -16.88 -0.52
C TYR A 140 9.99 -17.02 -2.01
N GLN A 141 9.27 -16.31 -2.87
CA GLN A 141 9.43 -16.38 -4.33
C GLN A 141 10.76 -15.80 -4.81
N THR A 142 11.28 -14.78 -4.13
CA THR A 142 12.57 -14.14 -4.45
C THR A 142 13.77 -14.90 -3.89
N GLY A 143 13.55 -15.95 -3.10
CA GLY A 143 14.64 -16.75 -2.51
C GLY A 143 15.20 -16.20 -1.19
N ILE A 144 14.76 -15.02 -0.75
CA ILE A 144 15.25 -14.37 0.48
C ILE A 144 14.86 -15.15 1.73
N ALA A 145 13.63 -15.65 1.78
CA ALA A 145 13.13 -16.44 2.89
C ALA A 145 12.38 -17.68 2.37
N GLN A 146 13.02 -18.44 1.46
CA GLN A 146 12.43 -19.63 0.84
C GLN A 146 12.43 -20.85 1.77
N THR A 147 11.77 -20.72 2.92
CA THR A 147 11.60 -21.78 3.92
C THR A 147 10.15 -22.28 3.95
N GLY A 148 9.97 -23.52 4.40
CA GLY A 148 8.63 -24.06 4.62
C GLY A 148 7.83 -23.24 5.64
N GLU A 149 8.48 -22.68 6.65
CA GLU A 149 7.81 -21.86 7.66
C GLU A 149 7.30 -20.53 7.08
N THR A 150 8.08 -19.85 6.23
CA THR A 150 7.63 -18.64 5.52
C THR A 150 6.38 -18.94 4.70
N ARG A 151 6.39 -20.05 3.95
CA ARG A 151 5.24 -20.47 3.14
C ARG A 151 4.02 -20.80 4.01
N LEU A 152 4.22 -21.58 5.08
CA LEU A 152 3.13 -21.94 5.99
C LEU A 152 2.54 -20.70 6.66
N TRP A 153 3.38 -19.75 7.08
CA TRP A 153 2.94 -18.50 7.69
C TRP A 153 2.14 -17.63 6.74
N ALA A 154 2.61 -17.46 5.49
CA ALA A 154 1.86 -16.77 4.45
C ALA A 154 0.47 -17.41 4.25
N THR A 155 0.40 -18.73 4.09
CA THR A 155 -0.87 -19.47 3.95
C THR A 155 -1.79 -19.27 5.16
N LEU A 156 -1.25 -19.36 6.38
CA LEU A 156 -2.01 -19.19 7.61
C LEU A 156 -2.62 -17.78 7.71
N LEU A 157 -1.84 -16.73 7.40
CA LEU A 157 -2.32 -15.35 7.40
C LEU A 157 -3.43 -15.12 6.37
N GLY A 158 -3.32 -15.72 5.18
CA GLY A 158 -4.39 -15.69 4.20
C GLY A 158 -5.68 -16.36 4.70
N HIS A 159 -5.56 -17.49 5.40
CA HIS A 159 -6.70 -18.19 5.99
C HIS A 159 -7.33 -17.43 7.16
N LEU A 160 -6.50 -16.81 8.02
CA LEU A 160 -6.94 -15.92 9.09
C LEU A 160 -7.78 -14.76 8.54
N ALA A 161 -7.30 -14.09 7.49
CA ALA A 161 -8.02 -13.01 6.84
C ALA A 161 -9.38 -13.47 6.28
N ALA A 162 -9.43 -14.67 5.70
CA ALA A 162 -10.67 -15.27 5.21
C ALA A 162 -11.69 -15.58 6.32
N GLU A 163 -11.24 -16.15 7.44
CA GLU A 163 -12.10 -16.41 8.60
C GLU A 163 -12.61 -15.12 9.24
N ALA A 164 -11.76 -14.09 9.35
CA ALA A 164 -12.14 -12.77 9.81
C ALA A 164 -13.24 -12.14 8.91
N ALA A 165 -13.10 -12.26 7.59
CA ALA A 165 -14.09 -11.78 6.63
C ALA A 165 -15.43 -12.53 6.74
N ARG A 166 -15.40 -13.86 6.86
CA ARG A 166 -16.61 -14.69 7.10
C ARG A 166 -17.30 -14.31 8.40
N PHE A 167 -16.52 -14.09 9.46
CA PHE A 167 -17.06 -13.65 10.75
C PHE A 167 -17.79 -12.31 10.61
N ALA A 168 -17.15 -11.31 9.97
CA ALA A 168 -17.78 -10.00 9.77
C ALA A 168 -19.04 -10.11 8.92
N TYR A 169 -18.99 -10.87 7.82
CA TYR A 169 -20.14 -11.10 6.95
C TYR A 169 -21.33 -11.73 7.71
N THR A 170 -21.06 -12.64 8.63
CA THR A 170 -22.10 -13.36 9.38
C THR A 170 -22.63 -12.58 10.57
N ASN A 171 -21.77 -11.85 11.29
CA ASN A 171 -22.10 -11.29 12.60
C ASN A 171 -22.23 -9.77 12.65
N LEU A 172 -21.61 -9.05 11.70
CA LEU A 172 -21.60 -7.59 11.66
C LEU A 172 -22.43 -7.02 10.50
N ARG A 173 -22.69 -7.79 9.45
CA ARG A 173 -23.52 -7.33 8.33
C ARG A 173 -25.01 -7.44 8.66
N THR A 174 -25.75 -6.36 8.45
CA THR A 174 -27.21 -6.36 8.65
C THR A 174 -27.94 -6.88 7.41
N SER A 175 -29.03 -7.61 7.61
CA SER A 175 -29.90 -8.06 6.51
C SER A 175 -30.74 -6.93 5.91
N GLU A 176 -30.99 -5.85 6.65
CA GLU A 176 -31.87 -4.75 6.26
C GLU A 176 -31.18 -3.79 5.28
N THR A 177 -29.95 -3.36 5.59
CA THR A 177 -29.20 -2.41 4.74
C THR A 177 -28.08 -3.07 3.95
N GLN A 178 -27.73 -4.32 4.26
CA GLN A 178 -26.55 -5.01 3.71
C GLN A 178 -25.21 -4.34 4.09
N LEU A 179 -25.23 -3.38 5.02
CA LEU A 179 -24.08 -2.68 5.57
C LEU A 179 -23.63 -3.30 6.91
N TYR A 180 -22.39 -3.02 7.28
CA TYR A 180 -21.76 -3.46 8.51
C TYR A 180 -22.09 -2.52 9.67
N VAL A 181 -22.55 -3.08 10.79
CA VAL A 181 -22.70 -2.35 12.05
C VAL A 181 -21.35 -2.08 12.68
N ARG A 182 -21.30 -1.16 13.62
CA ARG A 182 -20.03 -0.78 14.25
C ARG A 182 -19.44 -1.88 15.12
N ALA A 183 -20.24 -2.56 15.94
CA ALA A 183 -19.70 -3.49 16.93
C ALA A 183 -20.61 -4.69 17.28
N TRP A 184 -19.93 -5.79 17.57
CA TRP A 184 -20.46 -7.03 18.13
C TRP A 184 -19.70 -7.35 19.43
N LYS A 185 -20.35 -7.96 20.41
CA LYS A 185 -19.71 -8.36 21.66
C LYS A 185 -19.96 -9.83 21.96
N GLU A 186 -18.90 -10.50 22.41
CA GLU A 186 -18.93 -11.93 22.74
C GLU A 186 -20.06 -12.23 23.75
N ASN A 187 -20.83 -13.29 23.50
CA ASN A 187 -22.01 -13.71 24.28
C ASN A 187 -23.19 -12.73 24.32
N VAL A 188 -23.12 -11.59 23.61
CA VAL A 188 -24.20 -10.59 23.53
C VAL A 188 -24.78 -10.51 22.12
N GLY A 189 -23.94 -10.58 21.08
CA GLY A 189 -24.35 -10.29 19.71
C GLY A 189 -24.01 -8.85 19.31
N VAL A 190 -24.78 -8.27 18.39
CA VAL A 190 -24.61 -6.86 17.97
C VAL A 190 -24.78 -5.93 19.19
N SER A 191 -23.73 -5.20 19.54
CA SER A 191 -23.67 -4.31 20.70
C SER A 191 -23.74 -2.83 20.33
N ASP A 192 -23.33 -2.47 19.12
CA ASP A 192 -23.52 -1.13 18.54
C ASP A 192 -24.02 -1.29 17.10
N PRO A 193 -25.33 -1.10 16.83
CA PRO A 193 -25.90 -1.25 15.50
C PRO A 193 -25.66 -0.04 14.58
N SER A 194 -24.91 0.99 15.04
CA SER A 194 -24.71 2.19 14.24
C SER A 194 -23.97 1.89 12.93
N LEU A 195 -24.38 2.59 11.87
CA LEU A 195 -23.78 2.51 10.54
C LEU A 195 -22.92 3.74 10.33
N ARG A 196 -21.61 3.54 10.18
CA ARG A 196 -20.66 4.62 9.89
C ARG A 196 -20.09 4.45 8.49
N PRO A 197 -19.86 5.54 7.74
CA PRO A 197 -19.24 5.45 6.42
C PRO A 197 -17.87 4.76 6.47
N LEU A 198 -17.03 5.11 7.45
CA LEU A 198 -15.69 4.56 7.57
C LEU A 198 -15.68 3.05 7.81
N ASP A 199 -16.61 2.52 8.62
CA ASP A 199 -16.74 1.07 8.81
C ASP A 199 -16.98 0.33 7.48
N GLN A 200 -17.77 0.93 6.59
CA GLN A 200 -18.04 0.35 5.26
C GLN A 200 -16.83 0.44 4.36
N ILE A 201 -16.15 1.59 4.36
CA ILE A 201 -14.98 1.85 3.53
C ILE A 201 -13.80 0.95 3.93
N TRP A 202 -13.53 0.80 5.22
CA TRP A 202 -12.48 -0.09 5.70
C TRP A 202 -12.78 -1.54 5.35
N MET A 203 -14.02 -1.98 5.52
CA MET A 203 -14.42 -3.33 5.13
C MET A 203 -14.35 -3.55 3.62
N LEU A 204 -14.76 -2.57 2.81
CA LEU A 204 -14.64 -2.62 1.35
C LEU A 204 -13.18 -2.75 0.93
N TRP A 205 -12.29 -1.98 1.56
CA TRP A 205 -10.85 -2.10 1.34
C TRP A 205 -10.36 -3.50 1.70
N ALA A 206 -10.68 -3.98 2.90
CA ALA A 206 -10.28 -5.31 3.37
C ALA A 206 -10.74 -6.44 2.43
N LEU A 207 -11.99 -6.39 1.96
CA LEU A 207 -12.54 -7.36 1.00
C LEU A 207 -11.86 -7.27 -0.36
N SER A 208 -11.50 -6.06 -0.81
CA SER A 208 -10.78 -5.85 -2.07
C SER A 208 -9.36 -6.43 -2.01
N GLU A 209 -8.68 -6.27 -0.87
CA GLU A 209 -7.39 -6.92 -0.65
C GLU A 209 -7.51 -8.43 -0.61
N LEU A 210 -8.55 -8.96 0.04
CA LEU A 210 -8.77 -10.40 0.12
C LEU A 210 -9.09 -10.98 -1.25
N ASN A 211 -9.83 -10.23 -2.07
CA ASN A 211 -10.14 -10.62 -3.44
C ASN A 211 -8.85 -10.78 -4.25
N SER A 212 -7.94 -9.82 -4.16
CA SER A 212 -6.64 -9.89 -4.85
C SER A 212 -5.77 -11.07 -4.39
N LEU A 213 -5.89 -11.49 -3.11
CA LEU A 213 -5.17 -12.65 -2.59
C LEU A 213 -5.74 -13.96 -3.19
N SER A 214 -7.06 -14.05 -3.32
CA SER A 214 -7.76 -15.23 -3.85
C SER A 214 -7.46 -15.52 -5.34
N GLU A 215 -7.07 -14.50 -6.10
CA GLU A 215 -6.58 -14.65 -7.48
C GLU A 215 -5.14 -15.15 -7.55
N SER A 216 -4.37 -14.92 -6.48
CA SER A 216 -2.92 -15.05 -6.49
C SER A 216 -2.46 -16.36 -5.86
N SER A 217 -1.57 -17.05 -6.57
CA SER A 217 -0.66 -18.07 -6.03
C SER A 217 -1.25 -19.39 -5.53
N SER A 218 -0.38 -20.39 -5.48
CA SER A 218 -0.73 -21.71 -4.93
C SER A 218 -0.86 -21.72 -3.41
N PHE A 219 -0.45 -20.64 -2.72
CA PHE A 219 -0.36 -20.59 -1.25
C PHE A 219 -1.73 -20.55 -0.60
N TYR A 220 -2.72 -19.95 -1.26
CA TYR A 220 -4.04 -19.70 -0.68
C TYR A 220 -5.14 -20.56 -1.30
N ARG A 221 -4.76 -21.66 -1.98
CA ARG A 221 -5.70 -22.56 -2.61
C ARG A 221 -6.67 -23.15 -1.56
N GLY A 222 -7.96 -22.90 -1.79
CA GLY A 222 -9.03 -23.38 -0.90
C GLY A 222 -9.26 -22.52 0.34
N THR A 223 -8.67 -21.32 0.42
CA THR A 223 -8.94 -20.34 1.48
C THR A 223 -10.35 -19.74 1.35
N LEU A 224 -10.64 -19.07 0.24
CA LEU A 224 -11.95 -18.57 -0.16
C LEU A 224 -12.03 -18.62 -1.69
N SER A 225 -13.24 -18.74 -2.24
CA SER A 225 -13.40 -18.63 -3.70
C SER A 225 -13.36 -17.16 -4.10
N HIS A 226 -12.66 -16.86 -5.20
CA HIS A 226 -12.58 -15.49 -5.74
C HIS A 226 -13.98 -14.89 -5.97
N ALA A 227 -14.87 -15.65 -6.62
CA ALA A 227 -16.24 -15.22 -6.89
C ALA A 227 -17.03 -14.87 -5.61
N GLU A 228 -16.78 -15.56 -4.50
CA GLU A 228 -17.44 -15.26 -3.22
C GLU A 228 -16.95 -13.92 -2.65
N VAL A 229 -15.63 -13.70 -2.59
CA VAL A 229 -15.08 -12.44 -2.07
C VAL A 229 -15.43 -11.26 -2.96
N GLU A 230 -15.34 -11.44 -4.28
CA GLU A 230 -15.79 -10.46 -5.27
C GLU A 230 -17.26 -10.09 -5.04
N SER A 231 -18.14 -11.08 -4.83
CA SER A 231 -19.56 -10.82 -4.60
C SER A 231 -19.80 -9.96 -3.35
N TRP A 232 -19.06 -10.21 -2.26
CA TRP A 232 -19.19 -9.43 -1.02
C TRP A 232 -18.75 -7.98 -1.21
N ALA A 233 -17.63 -7.75 -1.92
CA ALA A 233 -17.15 -6.40 -2.23
C ALA A 233 -18.14 -5.63 -3.11
N VAL A 234 -18.67 -6.27 -4.16
CA VAL A 234 -19.67 -5.68 -5.07
C VAL A 234 -20.96 -5.33 -4.33
N GLU A 235 -21.47 -6.25 -3.51
CA GLU A 235 -22.69 -6.01 -2.73
C GLU A 235 -22.50 -4.88 -1.72
N LEU A 236 -21.35 -4.83 -1.03
CA LEU A 236 -21.04 -3.76 -0.08
C LEU A 236 -20.94 -2.40 -0.77
N PHE A 237 -20.21 -2.31 -1.90
CA PHE A 237 -20.09 -1.06 -2.64
C PHE A 237 -21.47 -0.55 -3.09
N ARG A 238 -22.32 -1.42 -3.64
CA ARG A 238 -23.68 -1.05 -4.04
C ARG A 238 -24.54 -0.58 -2.87
N ALA A 239 -24.51 -1.30 -1.75
CA ALA A 239 -25.24 -0.93 -0.54
C ALA A 239 -24.77 0.43 0.00
N PHE A 240 -23.46 0.65 0.01
CA PHE A 240 -22.85 1.92 0.44
C PHE A 240 -23.25 3.08 -0.48
N SER A 241 -23.16 2.90 -1.81
CA SER A 241 -23.58 3.92 -2.79
C SER A 241 -25.06 4.27 -2.65
N GLN A 242 -25.94 3.28 -2.52
CA GLN A 242 -27.38 3.51 -2.35
C GLN A 242 -27.71 4.20 -1.02
N TYR A 243 -27.07 3.77 0.07
CA TYR A 243 -27.30 4.35 1.39
C TYR A 243 -26.80 5.79 1.46
N SER A 244 -25.63 6.10 0.91
CA SER A 244 -25.07 7.45 0.88
C SER A 244 -25.89 8.42 0.03
N GLN A 245 -26.45 7.98 -1.09
CA GLN A 245 -27.36 8.79 -1.91
C GLN A 245 -28.68 9.11 -1.20
N SER A 246 -29.22 8.15 -0.44
CA SER A 246 -30.46 8.34 0.34
C SER A 246 -30.26 9.11 1.63
N HIS A 247 -29.01 9.23 2.12
CA HIS A 247 -28.64 9.92 3.35
C HIS A 247 -27.52 10.92 3.08
N SER A 248 -27.81 12.02 2.39
CA SER A 248 -26.82 12.99 1.91
C SER A 248 -25.91 13.59 3.01
N ASN A 249 -26.36 13.60 4.27
CA ASN A 249 -25.57 14.08 5.42
C ASN A 249 -24.74 12.98 6.10
N TRP A 250 -24.86 11.72 5.67
CA TRP A 250 -24.11 10.60 6.23
C TRP A 250 -22.64 10.68 5.86
N LEU A 251 -22.34 11.22 4.67
CA LEU A 251 -21.00 11.62 4.26
C LEU A 251 -20.82 13.10 4.59
N ALA A 252 -20.29 13.42 5.78
CA ALA A 252 -19.86 14.77 6.13
C ALA A 252 -18.35 14.77 6.41
N PRO A 253 -17.51 14.48 5.40
CA PRO A 253 -16.24 13.88 5.71
C PRO A 253 -15.19 14.96 6.01
N SER A 254 -14.51 14.78 7.15
CA SER A 254 -13.21 15.41 7.38
C SER A 254 -12.23 15.02 6.26
N PRO A 255 -11.13 15.78 6.07
CA PRO A 255 -10.08 15.41 5.12
C PRO A 255 -9.56 13.98 5.33
N TYR A 256 -9.40 13.56 6.59
CA TYR A 256 -9.11 12.17 6.96
C TYR A 256 -10.15 11.19 6.38
N GLN A 257 -11.44 11.42 6.64
CA GLN A 257 -12.50 10.53 6.18
C GLN A 257 -12.56 10.45 4.66
N MET A 258 -12.37 11.57 3.95
CA MET A 258 -12.26 11.58 2.49
C MET A 258 -11.05 10.78 2.01
N GLY A 259 -9.92 10.92 2.70
CA GLY A 259 -8.70 10.21 2.33
C GLY A 259 -8.81 8.69 2.45
N MET A 260 -9.45 8.22 3.53
CA MET A 260 -9.75 6.80 3.71
C MET A 260 -10.74 6.28 2.66
N LEU A 261 -11.76 7.08 2.34
CA LEU A 261 -12.74 6.75 1.32
C LEU A 261 -12.11 6.60 -0.07
N ILE A 262 -11.24 7.53 -0.46
CA ILE A 262 -10.54 7.47 -1.75
C ILE A 262 -9.66 6.21 -1.83
N GLU A 263 -9.00 5.80 -0.74
CA GLU A 263 -8.22 4.55 -0.72
C GLU A 263 -9.08 3.30 -0.80
N GLY A 264 -10.12 3.22 0.02
CA GLY A 264 -10.95 2.02 0.05
C GLY A 264 -11.61 1.77 -1.31
N ILE A 265 -12.09 2.84 -1.95
CA ILE A 265 -12.68 2.74 -3.29
C ILE A 265 -11.61 2.50 -4.35
N SER A 266 -10.39 3.05 -4.22
CA SER A 266 -9.32 2.76 -5.18
C SER A 266 -8.83 1.32 -5.10
N SER A 267 -8.74 0.74 -3.91
CA SER A 267 -8.45 -0.70 -3.73
C SER A 267 -9.54 -1.54 -4.40
N TYR A 268 -10.82 -1.20 -4.19
CA TYR A 268 -11.94 -1.87 -4.87
C TYR A 268 -11.89 -1.74 -6.39
N ALA A 269 -11.71 -0.53 -6.90
CA ALA A 269 -11.59 -0.25 -8.33
C ALA A 269 -10.47 -1.08 -8.97
N ALA A 270 -9.36 -1.31 -8.26
CA ALA A 270 -8.24 -2.10 -8.74
C ALA A 270 -8.58 -3.59 -8.92
N THR A 271 -9.66 -4.10 -8.30
CA THR A 271 -10.14 -5.47 -8.50
C THR A 271 -11.07 -5.63 -9.70
N LEU A 272 -11.48 -4.52 -10.34
CA LEU A 272 -12.45 -4.55 -11.44
C LEU A 272 -11.73 -4.62 -12.79
N SER A 273 -12.20 -5.51 -13.67
CA SER A 273 -11.58 -5.74 -14.97
C SER A 273 -11.97 -4.73 -16.06
N ASN A 274 -13.12 -4.05 -15.94
CA ASN A 274 -13.63 -2.88 -16.70
C ASN A 274 -15.16 -2.76 -16.57
N GLY A 275 -15.74 -1.63 -16.98
CA GLY A 275 -17.19 -1.45 -17.13
C GLY A 275 -17.79 -0.40 -16.18
N ALA A 276 -19.11 -0.27 -16.21
CA ALA A 276 -19.84 0.80 -15.52
C ALA A 276 -19.55 0.89 -14.01
N THR A 277 -19.31 -0.24 -13.33
CA THR A 277 -18.96 -0.25 -11.91
C THR A 277 -17.58 0.39 -11.64
N LEU A 278 -16.63 0.22 -12.55
CA LEU A 278 -15.31 0.83 -12.44
C LEU A 278 -15.39 2.33 -12.73
N ASP A 279 -16.17 2.73 -13.73
CA ASP A 279 -16.44 4.15 -14.01
C ASP A 279 -17.10 4.83 -12.80
N GLU A 280 -18.10 4.19 -12.17
CA GLU A 280 -18.75 4.69 -10.95
C GLU A 280 -17.76 4.85 -9.79
N ALA A 281 -16.86 3.89 -9.58
CA ALA A 281 -15.84 3.97 -8.54
C ALA A 281 -14.85 5.12 -8.80
N VAL A 282 -14.42 5.31 -10.05
CA VAL A 282 -13.51 6.40 -10.43
C VAL A 282 -14.19 7.76 -10.31
N ASP A 283 -15.45 7.89 -10.71
CA ASP A 283 -16.23 9.11 -10.53
C ASP A 283 -16.42 9.44 -9.05
N PHE A 284 -16.63 8.43 -8.20
CA PHE A 284 -16.69 8.63 -6.75
C PHE A 284 -15.36 9.18 -6.21
N ILE A 285 -14.23 8.59 -6.63
CA ILE A 285 -12.88 9.03 -6.25
C ILE A 285 -12.65 10.48 -6.67
N GLU A 286 -12.96 10.82 -7.91
CA GLU A 286 -12.75 12.18 -8.43
C GLU A 286 -13.57 13.22 -7.67
N ASN A 287 -14.86 12.97 -7.48
CA ASN A 287 -15.74 13.89 -6.76
C ASN A 287 -15.25 14.12 -5.32
N SER A 288 -14.80 13.05 -4.67
CA SER A 288 -14.24 13.10 -3.31
C SER A 288 -12.92 13.86 -3.28
N ALA A 289 -12.04 13.64 -4.26
CA ALA A 289 -10.76 14.32 -4.37
C ALA A 289 -10.92 15.81 -4.68
N GLN A 290 -11.92 16.19 -5.48
CA GLN A 290 -12.25 17.58 -5.76
C GLN A 290 -12.72 18.32 -4.49
N ALA A 291 -13.55 17.67 -3.66
CA ALA A 291 -13.94 18.22 -2.36
C ALA A 291 -12.73 18.35 -1.42
N LEU A 292 -11.88 17.33 -1.37
CA LEU A 292 -10.67 17.31 -0.55
C LEU A 292 -9.68 18.40 -0.93
N LYS A 293 -9.49 18.66 -2.24
CA LYS A 293 -8.65 19.74 -2.78
C LYS A 293 -9.08 21.12 -2.30
N GLU A 294 -10.38 21.36 -2.11
CA GLU A 294 -10.85 22.64 -1.57
C GLU A 294 -10.77 22.72 -0.05
N GLN A 295 -10.80 21.58 0.65
CA GLN A 295 -10.61 21.54 2.11
C GLN A 295 -9.15 21.74 2.50
N ILE A 296 -8.19 21.12 1.79
CA ILE A 296 -6.77 21.14 2.18
C ILE A 296 -6.19 22.56 2.25
N LYS A 297 -6.64 23.47 1.37
CA LYS A 297 -6.29 24.89 1.40
C LYS A 297 -6.67 25.57 2.72
N LYS A 298 -7.75 25.13 3.35
CA LYS A 298 -8.28 25.71 4.61
C LYS A 298 -7.64 25.09 5.84
N ILE A 299 -7.12 23.86 5.76
CA ILE A 299 -6.47 23.19 6.90
C ILE A 299 -5.20 23.93 7.31
N GLY A 300 -4.43 24.45 6.34
CA GLY A 300 -3.26 25.29 6.61
C GLY A 300 -3.58 26.60 7.34
N GLU A 301 -4.85 27.01 7.40
CA GLU A 301 -5.32 28.26 8.01
C GLU A 301 -6.10 28.03 9.31
N ALA A 302 -6.60 26.81 9.56
CA ALA A 302 -7.54 26.51 10.64
C ALA A 302 -6.87 25.81 11.83
N SER A 303 -7.03 26.41 13.01
CA SER A 303 -6.68 25.82 14.31
C SER A 303 -7.77 24.85 14.81
N ASP A 304 -7.34 23.67 15.25
CA ASP A 304 -7.88 22.80 16.32
C ASP A 304 -9.40 22.59 16.50
N SER A 305 -10.23 22.62 15.44
CA SER A 305 -11.70 22.46 15.60
C SER A 305 -12.31 21.22 14.96
N GLY A 306 -11.51 20.26 14.48
CA GLY A 306 -11.99 19.00 13.88
C GLY A 306 -11.95 17.80 14.84
N GLU A 307 -12.70 16.73 14.52
CA GLU A 307 -12.63 15.41 15.19
C GLU A 307 -11.22 14.80 15.15
N PHE A 308 -10.43 15.18 14.15
CA PHE A 308 -9.10 14.67 13.86
C PHE A 308 -8.07 15.81 13.85
N SER A 309 -6.83 15.50 14.24
CA SER A 309 -5.74 16.48 14.28
C SER A 309 -5.47 17.10 12.89
N PRO A 310 -4.93 18.33 12.81
CA PRO A 310 -4.49 18.88 11.52
C PRO A 310 -3.45 18.01 10.82
N LEU A 311 -2.62 17.28 11.58
CA LEU A 311 -1.55 16.43 11.09
C LEU A 311 -2.11 15.23 10.30
N ILE A 312 -3.01 14.45 10.91
CA ILE A 312 -3.64 13.31 10.24
C ILE A 312 -4.45 13.78 9.02
N ASN A 313 -5.16 14.91 9.13
CA ASN A 313 -5.94 15.46 8.03
C ASN A 313 -5.05 15.86 6.84
N LEU A 314 -3.91 16.52 7.07
CA LEU A 314 -2.97 16.89 6.00
C LEU A 314 -2.30 15.66 5.40
N ALA A 315 -1.77 14.76 6.23
CA ALA A 315 -1.05 13.58 5.78
C ALA A 315 -1.94 12.64 4.92
N GLU A 316 -3.17 12.41 5.36
CA GLU A 316 -4.13 11.58 4.63
C GLU A 316 -4.64 12.28 3.37
N ALA A 317 -4.77 13.60 3.38
CA ALA A 317 -5.15 14.36 2.19
C ALA A 317 -4.08 14.30 1.09
N VAL A 318 -2.80 14.48 1.45
CA VAL A 318 -1.67 14.39 0.50
C VAL A 318 -1.68 13.03 -0.22
N ARG A 319 -1.78 11.96 0.59
CA ARG A 319 -1.77 10.58 0.10
C ARG A 319 -2.98 10.31 -0.80
N ALA A 320 -4.17 10.71 -0.40
CA ALA A 320 -5.40 10.49 -1.16
C ALA A 320 -5.46 11.28 -2.48
N LEU A 321 -4.93 12.50 -2.52
CA LEU A 321 -4.86 13.30 -3.74
C LEU A 321 -3.89 12.68 -4.78
N LEU A 322 -2.77 12.09 -4.33
CA LEU A 322 -1.89 11.33 -5.22
C LEU A 322 -2.56 10.04 -5.74
N VAL A 323 -3.34 9.36 -4.90
CA VAL A 323 -4.17 8.22 -5.34
C VAL A 323 -5.18 8.68 -6.39
N ALA A 324 -5.89 9.79 -6.16
CA ALA A 324 -6.85 10.32 -7.10
C ALA A 324 -6.19 10.68 -8.44
N GLN A 325 -5.04 11.38 -8.42
CA GLN A 325 -4.30 11.68 -9.65
C GLN A 325 -3.97 10.42 -10.46
N ARG A 326 -3.54 9.33 -9.80
CA ARG A 326 -3.26 8.06 -10.48
C ARG A 326 -4.51 7.43 -11.10
N MET A 327 -5.66 7.55 -10.44
CA MET A 327 -6.92 6.94 -10.88
C MET A 327 -7.59 7.73 -12.00
N THR A 328 -7.49 9.06 -11.98
CA THR A 328 -8.19 9.95 -12.91
C THR A 328 -7.29 10.50 -14.02
N GLY A 329 -5.99 10.59 -13.79
CA GLY A 329 -5.06 11.30 -14.66
C GLY A 329 -5.09 12.82 -14.55
N ASP A 330 -5.84 13.39 -13.59
CA ASP A 330 -5.89 14.83 -13.38
C ASP A 330 -4.71 15.30 -12.51
N ASP A 331 -3.74 15.97 -13.15
CA ASP A 331 -2.56 16.52 -12.49
C ASP A 331 -2.90 17.66 -11.50
N SER A 332 -4.11 18.23 -11.53
CA SER A 332 -4.55 19.20 -10.53
C SER A 332 -4.60 18.59 -9.12
N PHE A 333 -4.85 17.28 -9.00
CA PHE A 333 -4.79 16.58 -7.72
C PHE A 333 -3.34 16.40 -7.25
N ARG A 334 -2.40 16.12 -8.16
CA ARG A 334 -0.97 16.06 -7.81
C ARG A 334 -0.46 17.41 -7.31
N GLN A 335 -0.81 18.51 -7.98
CA GLN A 335 -0.42 19.84 -7.51
C GLN A 335 -0.97 20.12 -6.10
N ALA A 336 -2.25 19.81 -5.86
CA ALA A 336 -2.85 19.96 -4.54
C ALA A 336 -2.17 19.09 -3.46
N ALA A 337 -1.73 17.88 -3.81
CA ALA A 337 -0.95 17.03 -2.91
C ALA A 337 0.40 17.66 -2.55
N LEU A 338 1.10 18.29 -3.50
CA LEU A 338 2.36 18.99 -3.26
C LEU A 338 2.17 20.22 -2.36
N ASP A 339 1.08 20.96 -2.54
CA ASP A 339 0.73 22.09 -1.68
C ASP A 339 0.40 21.62 -0.25
N GLY A 340 -0.33 20.51 -0.13
CA GLY A 340 -0.59 19.83 1.12
C GLY A 340 0.68 19.34 1.82
N TRP A 341 1.60 18.75 1.07
CA TRP A 341 2.90 18.32 1.58
C TRP A 341 3.71 19.51 2.08
N THR A 342 3.73 20.62 1.35
CA THR A 342 4.39 21.86 1.79
C THR A 342 3.80 22.37 3.11
N SER A 343 2.48 22.29 3.26
CA SER A 343 1.79 22.65 4.51
C SER A 343 2.20 21.72 5.66
N LEU A 344 2.26 20.41 5.41
CA LEU A 344 2.74 19.43 6.39
C LEU A 344 4.20 19.68 6.77
N GLN A 345 5.06 20.04 5.81
CA GLN A 345 6.47 20.38 6.03
C GLN A 345 6.66 21.62 6.89
N SER A 346 5.70 22.55 6.91
CA SER A 346 5.75 23.70 7.82
C SER A 346 5.65 23.30 9.30
N LEU A 347 5.11 22.11 9.59
CA LEU A 347 5.01 21.53 10.92
C LEU A 347 6.26 20.72 11.31
N TRP A 348 7.22 20.53 10.41
CA TRP A 348 8.41 19.73 10.66
C TRP A 348 9.43 20.50 11.51
N ASP A 349 9.73 20.01 12.71
CA ASP A 349 10.84 20.48 13.52
C ASP A 349 12.11 19.74 13.09
N SER A 350 12.90 20.39 12.23
CA SER A 350 14.13 19.81 11.70
C SER A 350 15.21 19.61 12.76
N SER A 351 15.13 20.22 13.94
CA SER A 351 16.11 20.00 15.02
C SER A 351 15.80 18.75 15.83
N ALA A 352 14.51 18.50 16.08
CA ALA A 352 14.04 17.34 16.81
C ALA A 352 13.76 16.12 15.91
N GLY A 353 13.53 16.31 14.62
CA GLY A 353 13.15 15.23 13.71
C GLY A 353 11.71 14.74 13.92
N VAL A 354 10.81 15.62 14.35
CA VAL A 354 9.41 15.32 14.65
C VAL A 354 8.49 16.35 13.99
N TYR A 355 7.24 15.99 13.72
CA TYR A 355 6.22 16.97 13.36
C TYR A 355 5.65 17.62 14.63
N ARG A 356 5.15 18.86 14.54
CA ARG A 356 4.67 19.61 15.70
C ARG A 356 3.40 20.37 15.34
N LEU A 357 2.36 20.15 16.13
CA LEU A 357 1.06 20.81 15.96
C LEU A 357 1.02 22.11 16.75
N HIS A 358 1.57 22.10 17.96
CA HIS A 358 1.52 23.24 18.86
C HIS A 358 2.78 24.11 18.77
N SER A 359 2.68 25.29 19.38
CA SER A 359 3.80 26.20 19.53
C SER A 359 5.01 25.51 20.16
N ARG A 360 6.22 26.08 19.98
CA ARG A 360 7.48 25.46 20.41
C ARG A 360 7.54 24.99 21.87
N GLN A 361 6.67 25.47 22.76
CA GLN A 361 6.69 25.18 24.20
C GLN A 361 5.61 24.19 24.67
N ALA A 362 4.59 23.89 23.87
CA ALA A 362 3.50 23.00 24.29
C ALA A 362 3.79 21.55 23.86
N PRO A 363 3.47 20.55 24.71
CA PRO A 363 3.55 19.15 24.34
C PRO A 363 2.63 18.81 23.17
N ASP A 364 3.04 17.83 22.37
CA ASP A 364 2.28 17.32 21.23
C ASP A 364 1.85 15.87 21.51
N ASP A 365 0.53 15.62 21.52
CA ASP A 365 -0.02 14.27 21.65
C ASP A 365 -0.06 13.55 20.30
N TYR A 366 0.29 12.27 20.32
CA TYR A 366 0.34 11.40 19.15
C TYR A 366 -0.48 10.15 19.38
N THR A 367 -1.37 9.84 18.44
CA THR A 367 -2.06 8.54 18.36
C THR A 367 -1.42 7.65 17.30
N LEU A 368 -1.79 6.37 17.31
CA LEU A 368 -1.42 5.42 16.25
C LEU A 368 -1.89 5.87 14.85
N TRP A 369 -2.98 6.62 14.79
CA TRP A 369 -3.50 7.17 13.54
C TRP A 369 -2.63 8.30 13.00
N ASP A 370 -2.14 9.18 13.87
CA ASP A 370 -1.22 10.26 13.50
C ASP A 370 0.08 9.70 12.91
N VAL A 371 0.68 8.72 13.61
CA VAL A 371 1.91 8.07 13.15
C VAL A 371 1.68 7.32 11.83
N GLY A 372 0.62 6.52 11.74
CA GLY A 372 0.33 5.75 10.52
C GLY A 372 0.02 6.64 9.31
N ALA A 373 -0.66 7.77 9.52
CA ALA A 373 -0.95 8.73 8.46
C ALA A 373 0.32 9.39 7.94
N LEU A 374 1.25 9.78 8.82
CA LEU A 374 2.56 10.30 8.43
C LEU A 374 3.37 9.28 7.64
N VAL A 375 3.43 8.02 8.11
CA VAL A 375 4.08 6.91 7.37
C VAL A 375 3.46 6.77 5.98
N GLY A 376 2.12 6.82 5.90
CA GLY A 376 1.38 6.79 4.63
C GLY A 376 1.72 7.96 3.71
N ALA A 377 1.84 9.18 4.23
CA ALA A 377 2.22 10.37 3.46
C ALA A 377 3.66 10.26 2.93
N PHE A 378 4.63 9.81 3.75
CA PHE A 378 5.99 9.54 3.28
C PHE A 378 6.00 8.53 2.15
N SER A 379 5.29 7.41 2.30
CA SER A 379 5.18 6.39 1.24
C SER A 379 4.59 6.98 -0.05
N ALA A 380 3.54 7.81 0.06
CA ALA A 380 2.92 8.48 -1.09
C ALA A 380 3.89 9.42 -1.81
N MET A 381 4.65 10.21 -1.05
CA MET A 381 5.60 11.17 -1.64
C MET A 381 6.77 10.46 -2.30
N ILE A 382 7.32 9.43 -1.65
CA ILE A 382 8.44 8.66 -2.18
C ILE A 382 8.01 7.88 -3.43
N ASN A 383 6.91 7.14 -3.36
CA ASN A 383 6.51 6.19 -4.40
C ASN A 383 5.58 6.81 -5.45
N GLY A 384 4.80 7.83 -5.11
CA GLY A 384 3.85 8.48 -6.00
C GLY A 384 4.30 9.78 -6.59
N ALA A 385 4.91 10.65 -5.79
CA ALA A 385 5.48 11.89 -6.30
C ALA A 385 6.92 11.72 -6.81
N GLY A 386 7.60 10.61 -6.47
CA GLY A 386 9.00 10.35 -6.83
C GLY A 386 10.02 11.16 -6.02
N MET A 387 9.63 11.63 -4.83
CA MET A 387 10.40 12.55 -3.99
C MET A 387 11.44 11.77 -3.16
N THR A 388 12.65 11.61 -3.68
CA THR A 388 13.69 10.78 -3.06
C THR A 388 14.23 11.37 -1.76
N GLU A 389 14.22 12.69 -1.62
CA GLU A 389 14.62 13.40 -0.40
C GLU A 389 13.71 13.08 0.80
N ALA A 390 12.47 12.66 0.56
CA ALA A 390 11.56 12.23 1.62
C ALA A 390 12.04 10.94 2.31
N LYS A 391 12.95 10.16 1.71
CA LYS A 391 13.55 8.97 2.33
C LYS A 391 14.43 9.31 3.53
N GLU A 392 15.28 10.32 3.40
CA GLU A 392 16.12 10.78 4.50
C GLU A 392 15.27 11.34 5.63
N GLN A 393 14.22 12.09 5.29
CA GLN A 393 13.30 12.62 6.27
C GLN A 393 12.49 11.51 6.97
N TYR A 394 12.08 10.47 6.25
CA TYR A 394 11.43 9.30 6.85
C TYR A 394 12.34 8.60 7.85
N ALA A 395 13.62 8.40 7.53
CA ALA A 395 14.57 7.79 8.46
C ALA A 395 14.70 8.58 9.75
N ARG A 396 14.77 9.92 9.65
CA ARG A 396 14.78 10.80 10.81
C ARG A 396 13.48 10.75 11.60
N PHE A 397 12.34 10.74 10.92
CA PHE A 397 11.04 10.61 11.55
C PHE A 397 10.93 9.29 12.32
N PHE A 398 11.29 8.16 11.69
CA PHE A 398 11.25 6.86 12.33
C PHE A 398 12.13 6.81 13.58
N GLN A 399 13.40 7.25 13.47
CA GLN A 399 14.33 7.27 14.59
C GLN A 399 13.81 8.12 15.76
N ASN A 400 13.36 9.36 15.47
CA ASN A 400 13.06 10.34 16.52
C ASN A 400 11.60 10.31 17.00
N THR A 401 10.69 9.67 16.25
CA THR A 401 9.26 9.59 16.61
C THR A 401 8.82 8.17 16.92
N ILE A 402 9.28 7.15 16.19
CA ILE A 402 8.84 5.76 16.40
C ILE A 402 9.73 5.07 17.44
N LYS A 403 11.06 5.08 17.24
CA LYS A 403 11.99 4.45 18.20
C LYS A 403 12.08 5.23 19.50
N ALA A 404 12.48 6.50 19.43
CA ALA A 404 12.73 7.33 20.61
C ALA A 404 11.49 7.58 21.49
N SER A 405 10.28 7.25 21.00
CA SER A 405 9.05 7.33 21.80
C SER A 405 8.70 6.07 22.55
N HIS A 406 9.40 4.97 22.28
CA HIS A 406 9.10 3.63 22.76
C HIS A 406 7.66 3.25 22.36
N LEU A 407 7.27 3.61 21.13
CA LEU A 407 5.95 3.33 20.59
C LEU A 407 5.67 1.83 20.61
N MET A 408 6.65 1.02 20.24
CA MET A 408 6.65 -0.41 20.45
C MET A 408 7.04 -0.69 21.90
N LEU A 409 6.15 -1.33 22.67
CA LEU A 409 6.30 -1.48 24.12
C LEU A 409 7.36 -2.49 24.55
N ALA A 410 7.79 -3.35 23.63
CA ALA A 410 8.88 -4.30 23.77
C ALA A 410 9.36 -4.70 22.37
N GLU A 411 10.62 -5.08 22.20
CA GLU A 411 11.19 -5.36 20.87
C GLU A 411 11.93 -6.69 20.79
N GLY A 412 11.77 -7.38 19.68
CA GLY A 412 12.63 -8.52 19.35
C GLY A 412 14.03 -8.06 18.91
N GLU A 413 14.98 -8.99 18.88
CA GLU A 413 16.39 -8.72 18.57
C GLU A 413 16.57 -8.00 17.20
N GLU A 414 15.83 -8.42 16.19
CA GLU A 414 15.85 -7.88 14.82
C GLU A 414 15.28 -6.47 14.70
N ALA A 415 14.52 -6.02 15.70
CA ALA A 415 14.03 -4.65 15.80
C ALA A 415 14.99 -3.72 16.57
N GLY A 416 16.04 -4.29 17.21
CA GLY A 416 16.97 -3.54 18.07
C GLY A 416 16.94 -3.98 19.53
N GLY A 417 15.91 -4.72 19.95
CA GLY A 417 15.60 -5.04 21.34
C GLY A 417 16.79 -5.51 22.17
N GLY A 418 17.18 -4.68 23.14
CA GLY A 418 18.27 -4.96 24.09
C GLY A 418 19.69 -4.92 23.50
N THR A 419 19.87 -4.46 22.25
CA THR A 419 21.16 -4.47 21.55
C THR A 419 21.60 -3.13 20.97
N ASP A 420 20.66 -2.23 20.66
CA ASP A 420 20.96 -0.93 20.02
C ASP A 420 20.98 0.27 20.99
N ASN A 421 20.80 0.01 22.29
CA ASN A 421 20.79 0.99 23.39
C ASN A 421 19.68 2.05 23.29
N ASP A 422 18.56 1.75 22.63
CA ASP A 422 17.39 2.65 22.60
C ASP A 422 16.48 2.57 23.84
N GLU A 423 16.91 1.82 24.87
CA GLU A 423 16.20 1.56 26.12
C GLU A 423 14.91 0.71 25.99
N VAL A 424 14.55 0.28 24.78
CA VAL A 424 13.42 -0.64 24.57
C VAL A 424 13.88 -2.07 24.87
N LEU A 425 13.17 -2.70 25.81
CA LEU A 425 13.54 -4.00 26.35
C LEU A 425 12.95 -5.15 25.53
N ALA A 426 13.61 -6.30 25.60
CA ALA A 426 13.07 -7.55 25.08
C ALA A 426 11.75 -7.91 25.80
N PRO A 427 10.83 -8.68 25.16
CA PRO A 427 9.51 -8.98 25.73
C PRO A 427 9.51 -9.58 27.13
N ASP A 428 10.52 -10.38 27.48
CA ASP A 428 10.67 -11.01 28.79
C ASP A 428 11.29 -10.08 29.87
N GLN A 429 11.78 -8.92 29.45
CA GLN A 429 12.39 -7.89 30.29
C GLN A 429 11.50 -6.64 30.42
N ALA A 430 10.56 -6.45 29.49
CA ALA A 430 9.75 -5.23 29.38
C ALA A 430 8.56 -5.19 30.36
N GLY A 431 8.72 -4.55 31.52
CA GLY A 431 7.62 -4.17 32.43
C GLY A 431 6.76 -5.31 33.02
N GLY A 432 6.01 -5.02 34.09
CA GLY A 432 5.19 -6.02 34.79
C GLY A 432 6.02 -7.14 35.46
N ASP A 433 5.35 -8.09 36.10
CA ASP A 433 6.02 -9.22 36.79
C ASP A 433 6.57 -10.28 35.81
N PHE A 434 6.08 -10.29 34.56
CA PHE A 434 6.37 -11.33 33.56
C PHE A 434 6.71 -10.82 32.16
N GLY A 435 6.91 -9.51 32.00
CA GLY A 435 7.17 -8.89 30.70
C GLY A 435 5.90 -8.42 29.98
N ARG A 436 6.09 -7.95 28.74
CA ARG A 436 5.06 -7.33 27.91
C ARG A 436 5.24 -7.69 26.45
N ALA A 437 4.13 -7.82 25.74
CA ALA A 437 4.14 -8.16 24.32
C ALA A 437 4.72 -7.04 23.44
N PRO A 438 5.38 -7.38 22.31
CA PRO A 438 5.95 -6.42 21.39
C PRO A 438 4.87 -5.80 20.49
N VAL A 439 4.04 -4.96 21.10
CA VAL A 439 2.89 -4.31 20.47
C VAL A 439 2.94 -2.80 20.69
N PHE A 440 2.20 -2.06 19.88
CA PHE A 440 2.20 -0.60 20.00
C PHE A 440 1.40 -0.07 21.19
N ALA A 441 1.92 0.96 21.83
CA ALA A 441 1.16 1.82 22.74
C ALA A 441 0.09 2.61 21.98
N SER A 442 -1.07 2.85 22.60
CA SER A 442 -2.16 3.57 21.94
C SER A 442 -1.94 5.07 21.79
N SER A 443 -1.22 5.71 22.72
CA SER A 443 -0.89 7.14 22.63
C SER A 443 0.44 7.49 23.30
N LEU A 444 1.05 8.53 22.74
CA LEU A 444 2.34 9.09 23.13
C LEU A 444 2.21 10.60 23.30
N GLN A 445 3.17 11.20 23.98
CA GLN A 445 3.33 12.65 24.05
C GLN A 445 4.79 13.04 23.91
N TYR A 446 5.05 14.05 23.09
CA TYR A 446 6.36 14.67 22.93
C TYR A 446 6.44 15.97 23.72
N ASP A 447 7.40 16.07 24.65
CA ASP A 447 7.70 17.31 25.37
C ASP A 447 8.86 18.05 24.68
N PRO A 448 8.62 19.22 24.08
CA PRO A 448 9.64 19.98 23.38
C PRO A 448 10.62 20.72 24.30
N GLY A 449 10.29 20.89 25.59
CA GLY A 449 11.14 21.55 26.57
C GLY A 449 12.29 20.64 27.03
N THR A 450 12.03 19.34 27.12
CA THR A 450 13.01 18.32 27.49
C THR A 450 13.49 17.48 26.30
N HIS A 451 12.89 17.64 25.12
CA HIS A 451 13.10 16.80 23.94
C HIS A 451 12.92 15.31 24.24
N SER A 452 11.92 14.99 25.06
CA SER A 452 11.66 13.62 25.51
C SER A 452 10.25 13.18 25.16
N TRP A 453 10.10 11.88 24.93
CA TRP A 453 8.81 11.25 24.76
C TRP A 453 8.30 10.61 26.05
N SER A 454 6.99 10.45 26.14
CA SER A 454 6.35 9.63 27.16
C SER A 454 5.19 8.83 26.58
N VAL A 455 5.06 7.59 27.01
CA VAL A 455 3.88 6.77 26.71
C VAL A 455 2.74 7.21 27.63
N THR A 456 1.74 7.89 27.08
CA THR A 456 0.59 8.38 27.86
C THR A 456 -0.48 7.31 28.03
N ASN A 457 -0.57 6.34 27.11
CA ASN A 457 -1.45 5.19 27.26
C ASN A 457 -0.85 3.92 26.63
N SER A 458 -0.40 3.01 27.48
CA SER A 458 0.20 1.72 27.09
C SER A 458 -0.82 0.63 26.77
N ARG A 459 -2.13 0.90 26.87
CA ARG A 459 -3.16 -0.06 26.46
C ARG A 459 -3.03 -0.35 24.97
N PHE A 460 -3.14 -1.62 24.59
CA PHE A 460 -3.19 -2.01 23.20
C PHE A 460 -4.56 -1.68 22.61
N TYR A 461 -4.60 -0.98 21.48
CA TYR A 461 -5.81 -0.67 20.73
C TYR A 461 -5.72 -1.27 19.32
N THR A 462 -6.56 -2.27 19.04
CA THR A 462 -6.35 -3.17 17.91
C THR A 462 -6.45 -2.50 16.55
N ALA A 463 -7.49 -1.69 16.34
CA ALA A 463 -7.70 -1.00 15.08
C ALA A 463 -6.52 -0.08 14.72
N GLY A 464 -6.13 0.81 15.64
CA GLY A 464 -5.01 1.72 15.41
C GLY A 464 -3.67 0.99 15.25
N ALA A 465 -3.43 -0.07 16.02
CA ALA A 465 -2.19 -0.83 15.94
C ALA A 465 -2.06 -1.58 14.63
N LEU A 466 -3.16 -2.14 14.13
CA LEU A 466 -3.19 -2.83 12.85
C LEU A 466 -3.14 -1.86 11.67
N TYR A 467 -3.79 -0.70 11.76
CA TYR A 467 -3.63 0.38 10.78
C TYR A 467 -2.16 0.81 10.65
N LEU A 468 -1.49 1.11 11.77
CA LEU A 468 -0.07 1.45 11.75
C LEU A 468 0.80 0.29 11.23
N SER A 469 0.50 -0.95 11.65
CA SER A 469 1.20 -2.15 11.15
C SER A 469 1.07 -2.29 9.62
N ALA A 470 -0.11 -2.04 9.05
CA ALA A 470 -0.31 -2.02 7.60
C ALA A 470 0.54 -0.92 6.93
N ARG A 471 0.54 0.30 7.47
CA ARG A 471 1.34 1.41 6.93
C ARG A 471 2.85 1.12 6.98
N LEU A 472 3.33 0.54 8.07
CA LEU A 472 4.74 0.17 8.27
C LEU A 472 5.17 -0.97 7.36
N ILE A 473 4.34 -2.01 7.16
CA ILE A 473 4.70 -3.10 6.25
C ILE A 473 4.73 -2.60 4.79
N TRP A 474 3.90 -1.63 4.40
CA TRP A 474 3.86 -1.09 3.04
C TRP A 474 5.04 -0.18 2.67
N ILE A 475 5.67 0.47 3.64
CA ILE A 475 6.92 1.22 3.41
C ILE A 475 8.17 0.37 3.73
N GLY A 476 7.98 -0.70 4.52
CA GLY A 476 9.05 -1.56 4.98
C GLY A 476 9.70 -2.36 3.86
N GLN A 477 10.99 -2.67 4.04
CA GLN A 477 11.74 -3.51 3.11
C GLN A 477 12.60 -4.48 3.91
N ARG A 478 12.82 -5.67 3.35
CA ARG A 478 13.74 -6.64 3.94
C ARG A 478 14.91 -6.84 2.99
N GLU A 479 16.14 -6.75 3.51
CA GLU A 479 17.38 -6.95 2.74
C GLU A 479 17.44 -6.11 1.45
N THR A 480 16.98 -4.84 1.51
CA THR A 480 16.91 -3.88 0.39
C THR A 480 15.94 -4.22 -0.74
N GLN A 481 15.10 -5.25 -0.60
CA GLN A 481 13.98 -5.49 -1.52
C GLN A 481 12.75 -4.71 -1.07
N PRO A 482 12.34 -3.66 -1.81
CA PRO A 482 11.14 -2.91 -1.48
C PRO A 482 9.91 -3.81 -1.63
N TYR A 483 9.10 -3.89 -0.57
CA TYR A 483 7.73 -4.39 -0.70
C TYR A 483 6.81 -3.22 -1.00
N SER A 484 5.96 -3.39 -1.99
CA SER A 484 5.06 -2.36 -2.45
C SER A 484 3.64 -2.84 -2.14
N GLY A 485 3.24 -2.60 -0.89
CA GLY A 485 1.98 -3.11 -0.36
C GLY A 485 0.75 -2.28 -0.78
N PRO A 486 -0.47 -2.77 -0.51
CA PRO A 486 -1.68 -2.17 -1.04
C PRO A 486 -2.09 -0.80 -0.46
N PRO A 487 -2.85 0.06 -1.19
CA PRO A 487 -3.42 -0.17 -2.50
C PRO A 487 -2.36 0.09 -3.55
N ARG A 488 -1.79 -1.00 -4.09
CA ARG A 488 -0.88 -1.09 -5.23
C ARG A 488 -0.10 0.22 -5.48
N TRP A 489 0.74 0.63 -4.55
CA TRP A 489 2.03 1.18 -4.98
C TRP A 489 2.74 -0.06 -5.52
N GLY A 490 2.88 -0.18 -6.84
CA GLY A 490 3.50 -1.38 -7.45
C GLY A 490 2.57 -2.47 -8.02
N LEU A 491 1.36 -2.13 -8.51
CA LEU A 491 1.11 -2.63 -9.86
C LEU A 491 1.73 -1.64 -10.86
N PRO A 492 2.03 -2.05 -12.10
CA PRO A 492 1.74 -1.20 -13.25
C PRO A 492 0.38 -0.53 -13.00
N GLU A 493 0.09 0.69 -13.47
CA GLU A 493 -1.34 1.02 -13.60
C GLU A 493 -2.02 -0.20 -14.25
N SER A 494 -3.15 -0.72 -13.72
CA SER A 494 -3.81 -1.76 -14.50
C SER A 494 -3.99 -1.15 -15.88
N LYS A 495 -3.74 -1.92 -16.96
CA LYS A 495 -3.87 -1.39 -18.32
C LYS A 495 -5.19 -0.62 -18.45
N GLU A 496 -6.19 -1.07 -17.70
CA GLU A 496 -7.53 -0.56 -17.51
C GLU A 496 -7.64 0.79 -16.75
N THR A 497 -6.94 1.03 -15.63
CA THR A 497 -6.94 2.37 -14.97
C THR A 497 -6.20 3.40 -15.83
N GLN A 498 -5.12 2.98 -16.50
CA GLN A 498 -4.48 3.73 -17.58
C GLN A 498 -5.50 4.10 -18.65
N PHE A 499 -6.26 3.12 -19.17
CA PHE A 499 -7.26 3.36 -20.20
C PHE A 499 -8.40 4.28 -19.74
N ILE A 500 -8.77 4.32 -18.46
CA ILE A 500 -9.81 5.24 -17.96
C ILE A 500 -9.28 6.66 -17.90
N SER A 501 -8.11 6.88 -17.28
CA SER A 501 -7.41 8.17 -17.29
C SER A 501 -7.24 8.68 -18.73
N LEU A 502 -6.79 7.83 -19.65
CA LEU A 502 -6.68 8.15 -21.07
C LEU A 502 -8.02 8.43 -21.75
N ARG A 503 -9.06 7.62 -21.51
CA ARG A 503 -10.39 7.85 -22.09
C ARG A 503 -10.97 9.17 -21.60
N LYS A 504 -10.72 9.55 -20.36
CA LYS A 504 -11.20 10.79 -19.77
C LYS A 504 -10.44 12.00 -20.31
N GLN A 505 -9.10 11.94 -20.36
CA GLN A 505 -8.27 12.95 -21.02
C GLN A 505 -8.65 13.13 -22.51
N VAL A 506 -9.04 12.04 -23.19
CA VAL A 506 -9.55 12.08 -24.57
C VAL A 506 -10.99 12.62 -24.64
N ALA A 507 -11.86 12.33 -23.68
CA ALA A 507 -13.23 12.85 -23.62
C ALA A 507 -13.29 14.35 -23.28
N GLU A 508 -12.33 14.85 -22.50
CA GLU A 508 -12.14 16.27 -22.18
C GLU A 508 -11.57 17.10 -23.34
N LEU A 509 -11.12 16.44 -24.42
CA LEU A 509 -10.96 17.06 -25.73
C LEU A 509 -12.35 17.30 -26.32
N GLY A 510 -13.10 18.24 -25.73
CA GLY A 510 -14.44 18.58 -26.19
C GLY A 510 -14.47 18.85 -27.70
N GLU A 511 -15.60 18.53 -28.35
CA GLU A 511 -15.85 18.78 -29.77
C GLU A 511 -15.71 20.28 -30.15
N ASP A 512 -15.67 21.17 -29.16
CA ASP A 512 -15.53 22.62 -29.31
C ASP A 512 -14.08 23.13 -29.44
N ARG A 513 -13.06 22.27 -29.25
CA ARG A 513 -11.64 22.68 -29.42
C ARG A 513 -11.23 22.68 -30.90
N LYS A 514 -10.31 23.57 -31.26
CA LYS A 514 -9.78 23.61 -32.63
C LYS A 514 -9.02 22.30 -32.92
N PRO A 515 -9.15 21.72 -34.14
CA PRO A 515 -8.48 20.47 -34.50
C PRO A 515 -6.96 20.46 -34.24
N SER A 516 -6.30 21.61 -34.35
CA SER A 516 -4.86 21.75 -34.04
C SER A 516 -4.52 21.55 -32.56
N GLU A 517 -5.39 21.98 -31.65
CA GLU A 517 -5.21 21.85 -30.20
C GLU A 517 -5.53 20.41 -29.75
N GLN A 518 -6.50 19.78 -30.39
CA GLN A 518 -6.80 18.35 -30.21
C GLN A 518 -5.62 17.47 -30.66
N ILE A 519 -4.98 17.80 -31.79
CA ILE A 519 -3.80 17.08 -32.29
C ILE A 519 -2.61 17.21 -31.34
N GLU A 520 -2.33 18.39 -30.80
CA GLU A 520 -1.22 18.57 -29.85
C GLU A 520 -1.46 17.86 -28.51
N ALA A 521 -2.69 17.87 -28.01
CA ALA A 521 -3.05 17.12 -26.81
C ALA A 521 -2.93 15.60 -27.04
N LEU A 522 -3.38 15.09 -28.20
CA LEU A 522 -3.23 13.68 -28.57
C LEU A 522 -1.75 13.27 -28.72
N LYS A 523 -0.88 14.15 -29.22
CA LYS A 523 0.57 13.90 -29.26
C LYS A 523 1.18 13.82 -27.86
N LEU A 524 0.78 14.70 -26.94
CA LEU A 524 1.26 14.68 -25.56
C LEU A 524 0.84 13.37 -24.85
N ILE A 525 -0.42 12.97 -25.02
CA ILE A 525 -0.96 11.69 -24.53
C ILE A 525 -0.16 10.51 -25.12
N LEU A 526 0.15 10.55 -26.41
CA LEU A 526 0.93 9.51 -27.09
C LEU A 526 2.37 9.41 -26.55
N THR A 527 3.02 10.55 -26.29
CA THR A 527 4.38 10.60 -25.73
C THR A 527 4.41 10.05 -24.31
N ASN A 528 3.46 10.47 -23.45
CA ASN A 528 3.36 9.95 -22.08
C ASN A 528 3.14 8.43 -22.05
N LEU A 529 2.30 7.91 -22.96
CA LEU A 529 2.11 6.47 -23.15
C LEU A 529 3.40 5.76 -23.56
N GLN A 530 4.18 6.35 -24.47
CA GLN A 530 5.43 5.77 -24.96
C GLN A 530 6.50 5.72 -23.88
N ASP A 531 6.68 6.80 -23.12
CA ASP A 531 7.63 6.85 -22.01
C ASP A 531 7.26 5.84 -20.92
N ARG A 532 5.97 5.66 -20.66
CA ARG A 532 5.46 4.72 -19.65
C ARG A 532 5.59 3.26 -20.09
N VAL A 533 5.35 2.94 -21.36
CA VAL A 533 5.62 1.61 -21.93
C VAL A 533 7.11 1.26 -21.79
N GLU A 534 8.00 2.24 -21.95
CA GLU A 534 9.43 2.03 -21.79
C GLU A 534 9.84 1.83 -20.32
N GLU A 535 9.16 2.49 -19.37
CA GLU A 535 9.32 2.26 -17.94
C GLU A 535 8.84 0.86 -17.52
N LEU A 536 7.71 0.41 -18.05
CA LEU A 536 7.20 -0.95 -17.84
C LEU A 536 8.16 -2.00 -18.41
N ARG A 537 8.75 -1.77 -19.60
CA ARG A 537 9.80 -2.63 -20.16
C ARG A 537 11.06 -2.69 -19.31
N LYS A 538 11.44 -1.58 -18.65
CA LYS A 538 12.57 -1.55 -17.71
C LYS A 538 12.27 -2.33 -16.43
N GLN A 539 11.04 -2.27 -15.93
CA GLN A 539 10.58 -3.10 -14.81
C GLN A 539 10.51 -4.59 -15.20
N GLU A 540 10.12 -4.89 -16.44
CA GLU A 540 10.04 -6.24 -17.00
C GLU A 540 11.44 -6.86 -17.25
N SER A 541 12.47 -6.06 -17.53
CA SER A 541 13.85 -6.56 -17.68
C SER A 541 14.49 -7.02 -16.35
N ILE A 542 14.00 -6.51 -15.22
CA ILE A 542 14.39 -6.98 -13.88
C ILE A 542 13.69 -8.33 -13.56
N ALA A 543 12.51 -8.56 -14.13
CA ALA A 543 11.76 -9.82 -14.00
C ALA A 543 12.25 -10.94 -14.96
N SER A 544 13.06 -10.63 -15.97
CA SER A 544 13.45 -11.58 -17.04
C SER A 544 14.41 -12.70 -16.63
N ILE A 545 14.77 -12.79 -15.35
CA ILE A 545 15.45 -13.95 -14.77
C ILE A 545 14.41 -15.03 -14.40
N VAL A 546 13.14 -14.65 -14.20
CA VAL A 546 12.00 -15.56 -13.92
C VAL A 546 11.38 -16.08 -15.20
N ALA A 547 12.23 -16.76 -15.96
CA ALA A 547 11.88 -18.05 -16.51
C ALA A 547 10.74 -18.08 -17.54
N GLN A 548 11.09 -18.51 -18.75
CA GLN A 548 10.39 -19.59 -19.45
C GLN A 548 8.96 -19.32 -20.01
N ASP A 549 8.14 -18.48 -19.37
CA ASP A 549 6.78 -18.08 -19.76
C ASP A 549 6.77 -17.11 -20.95
N MET A 550 7.90 -16.44 -21.23
CA MET A 550 8.15 -15.65 -22.45
C MET A 550 7.97 -16.46 -23.75
N LYS A 551 8.04 -17.79 -23.72
CA LYS A 551 7.92 -18.61 -24.92
C LYS A 551 6.49 -18.68 -25.47
N ASP A 552 5.50 -18.72 -24.58
CA ASP A 552 4.07 -18.73 -24.94
C ASP A 552 3.53 -17.31 -25.14
N LEU A 553 4.08 -16.32 -24.42
CA LEU A 553 3.76 -14.91 -24.61
C LEU A 553 4.19 -14.39 -25.99
N LYS A 554 5.35 -14.83 -26.49
CA LYS A 554 5.87 -14.48 -27.82
C LYS A 554 4.89 -14.83 -28.94
N GLY A 555 4.25 -16.00 -28.90
CA GLY A 555 3.26 -16.39 -29.91
C GLY A 555 1.98 -15.54 -29.89
N LYS A 556 1.58 -15.04 -28.72
CA LYS A 556 0.42 -14.15 -28.58
C LYS A 556 0.75 -12.69 -28.93
N VAL A 557 1.98 -12.25 -28.64
CA VAL A 557 2.51 -10.93 -29.05
C VAL A 557 2.63 -10.84 -30.56
N GLU A 558 3.14 -11.86 -31.24
CA GLU A 558 3.20 -11.91 -32.72
C GLU A 558 1.80 -11.82 -33.38
N SER A 559 0.78 -12.42 -32.75
CA SER A 559 -0.63 -12.33 -33.19
C SER A 559 -1.23 -10.94 -32.97
N LEU A 560 -0.89 -10.29 -31.84
CA LEU A 560 -1.32 -8.93 -31.52
C LEU A 560 -0.62 -7.90 -32.41
N GLU A 561 0.67 -8.06 -32.69
CA GLU A 561 1.43 -7.21 -33.62
C GLU A 561 0.85 -7.27 -35.04
N GLN A 562 0.45 -8.44 -35.53
CA GLN A 562 -0.24 -8.54 -36.82
C GLN A 562 -1.58 -7.82 -36.84
N LYS A 563 -2.35 -7.90 -35.75
CA LYS A 563 -3.67 -7.26 -35.64
C LYS A 563 -3.54 -5.73 -35.56
N VAL A 564 -2.58 -5.24 -34.77
CA VAL A 564 -2.24 -3.81 -34.65
C VAL A 564 -1.74 -3.25 -35.99
N ASN A 565 -0.87 -3.97 -36.70
CA ASN A 565 -0.38 -3.56 -38.03
C ASN A 565 -1.51 -3.50 -39.07
N SER A 566 -2.52 -4.39 -38.97
CA SER A 566 -3.69 -4.36 -39.85
C SER A 566 -4.61 -3.16 -39.61
N GLU A 567 -4.78 -2.75 -38.35
CA GLU A 567 -5.57 -1.58 -37.99
C GLU A 567 -4.83 -0.27 -38.33
N LEU A 568 -3.51 -0.24 -38.15
CA LEU A 568 -2.64 0.86 -38.61
C LEU A 568 -2.70 1.06 -40.12
N ALA A 569 -2.70 -0.02 -40.91
CA ALA A 569 -2.88 0.07 -42.35
C ALA A 569 -4.26 0.65 -42.73
N GLY A 570 -5.32 0.25 -42.01
CA GLY A 570 -6.66 0.81 -42.19
C GLY A 570 -6.77 2.30 -41.81
N LEU A 571 -6.05 2.73 -40.77
CA LEU A 571 -5.97 4.13 -40.35
C LEU A 571 -5.17 4.98 -41.35
N ASN A 572 -4.04 4.50 -41.86
CA ASN A 572 -3.25 5.18 -42.88
C ASN A 572 -4.03 5.34 -44.20
N GLN A 573 -4.84 4.35 -44.57
CA GLN A 573 -5.70 4.45 -45.75
C GLN A 573 -6.80 5.51 -45.58
N LYS A 574 -7.39 5.60 -44.37
CA LYS A 574 -8.36 6.67 -44.04
C LYS A 574 -7.71 8.05 -44.03
N LEU A 575 -6.48 8.16 -43.52
CA LEU A 575 -5.69 9.39 -43.53
C LEU A 575 -5.41 9.87 -44.97
N ALA A 576 -4.93 8.97 -45.84
CA ALA A 576 -4.70 9.28 -47.25
C ALA A 576 -6.00 9.72 -47.98
N THR A 577 -7.14 9.13 -47.61
CA THR A 577 -8.47 9.50 -48.15
C THR A 577 -8.92 10.89 -47.68
N LEU A 578 -8.52 11.31 -46.48
CA LEU A 578 -8.80 12.64 -45.94
C LEU A 578 -7.87 13.68 -46.57
N GLU A 579 -6.59 13.36 -46.76
CA GLU A 579 -5.61 14.21 -47.46
C GLU A 579 -6.00 14.46 -48.92
N SER A 580 -6.53 13.44 -49.62
CA SER A 580 -7.01 13.60 -50.99
C SER A 580 -8.28 14.48 -51.09
N LYS A 581 -9.07 14.57 -50.02
CA LYS A 581 -10.26 15.45 -49.95
C LYS A 581 -9.90 16.91 -49.69
N ILE A 582 -8.67 17.18 -49.20
CA ILE A 582 -8.16 18.53 -48.95
C ILE A 582 -7.49 19.13 -50.21
N SER A 583 -7.10 18.31 -51.18
CA SER A 583 -6.55 18.78 -52.47
C SER A 583 -7.64 19.15 -53.48
N VAL A 584 -8.09 20.41 -53.46
CA VAL A 584 -8.77 21.04 -54.61
C VAL A 584 -7.76 21.86 -55.43
N PRO A 585 -7.79 21.82 -56.78
CA PRO A 585 -6.74 22.43 -57.60
C PRO A 585 -6.98 23.94 -57.77
N THR A 586 -6.01 24.75 -57.36
CA THR A 586 -5.94 26.17 -57.77
C THR A 586 -4.99 26.34 -58.95
N SER A 587 -5.57 26.84 -60.03
CA SER A 587 -4.97 27.29 -61.28
C SER A 587 -3.82 28.30 -61.10
N GLN A 588 -2.70 28.04 -61.80
CA GLN A 588 -1.60 28.97 -62.13
C GLN A 588 -2.01 29.98 -63.23
N PRO A 589 -1.18 30.98 -63.68
CA PRO A 589 0.24 31.31 -63.37
C PRO A 589 0.49 32.82 -63.06
N THR A 590 1.65 33.25 -62.52
CA THR A 590 2.81 33.72 -63.32
C THR A 590 4.04 34.15 -62.49
N THR A 591 5.21 33.87 -63.10
CA THR A 591 6.53 34.56 -63.07
C THR A 591 7.50 34.51 -61.87
N ARG A 592 8.49 33.62 -62.05
CA ARG A 592 9.98 33.78 -61.92
C ARG A 592 10.59 34.51 -60.71
N GLY A 593 11.41 33.77 -59.94
CA GLY A 593 12.69 34.28 -59.42
C GLY A 593 13.35 33.57 -58.23
N LYS A 594 14.12 32.50 -58.50
CA LYS A 594 15.31 31.98 -57.77
C LYS A 594 15.26 31.43 -56.31
N LEU A 595 15.84 30.24 -56.23
CA LEU A 595 16.66 29.58 -55.17
C LEU A 595 16.05 28.57 -54.17
N THR A 596 16.77 27.43 -54.14
CA THR A 596 17.06 26.44 -53.07
C THR A 596 15.98 25.47 -52.60
N LEU A 597 16.17 24.18 -52.94
CA LEU A 597 15.58 23.03 -52.24
C LEU A 597 16.17 22.94 -50.81
N PRO A 598 15.35 22.90 -49.74
CA PRO A 598 15.83 22.61 -48.39
C PRO A 598 15.50 21.19 -47.90
N ASP A 599 16.49 20.64 -47.21
CA ASP A 599 16.42 19.89 -45.95
C ASP A 599 15.95 18.44 -45.93
N THR A 600 15.02 17.99 -46.76
CA THR A 600 14.51 16.62 -46.58
C THR A 600 15.51 15.55 -47.05
N LEU A 601 16.24 15.81 -48.14
CA LEU A 601 17.28 14.90 -48.65
C LEU A 601 18.54 14.91 -47.77
N THR A 602 18.84 16.05 -47.16
CA THR A 602 20.00 16.23 -46.27
C THR A 602 19.79 15.48 -44.95
N VAL A 603 18.58 15.51 -44.39
CA VAL A 603 18.24 14.78 -43.15
C VAL A 603 18.32 13.26 -43.38
N VAL A 604 17.82 12.76 -44.51
CA VAL A 604 17.89 11.32 -44.84
C VAL A 604 19.34 10.87 -45.03
N LEU A 605 20.20 11.70 -45.65
CA LEU A 605 21.61 11.38 -45.83
C LEU A 605 22.39 11.39 -44.50
N ILE A 606 22.06 12.31 -43.59
CA ILE A 606 22.68 12.39 -42.25
C ILE A 606 22.29 11.18 -41.39
N VAL A 607 21.03 10.75 -41.43
CA VAL A 607 20.56 9.57 -40.68
C VAL A 607 21.24 8.29 -41.18
N LEU A 608 21.46 8.14 -42.50
CA LEU A 608 22.18 7.00 -43.07
C LEU A 608 23.66 6.97 -42.68
N ILE A 609 24.32 8.13 -42.62
CA ILE A 609 25.73 8.24 -42.21
C ILE A 609 25.90 7.94 -40.71
N LEU A 610 24.96 8.40 -39.86
CA LEU A 610 24.99 8.13 -38.42
C LEU A 610 24.71 6.66 -38.10
N LEU A 611 23.80 6.00 -38.82
CA LEU A 611 23.54 4.56 -38.69
C LEU A 611 24.76 3.71 -39.08
N LEU A 612 25.44 4.07 -40.17
CA LEU A 612 26.67 3.39 -40.58
C LEU A 612 27.82 3.61 -39.58
N GLY A 613 27.92 4.81 -38.99
CA GLY A 613 28.87 5.11 -37.91
C GLY A 613 28.61 4.32 -36.63
N PHE A 614 27.34 4.15 -36.25
CA PHE A 614 26.93 3.39 -35.06
C PHE A 614 27.23 1.88 -35.21
N VAL A 615 26.98 1.31 -36.38
CA VAL A 615 27.29 -0.10 -36.68
C VAL A 615 28.80 -0.36 -36.68
N ALA A 616 29.60 0.57 -37.21
CA ALA A 616 31.06 0.49 -37.17
C ALA A 616 31.61 0.61 -35.73
N TYR A 617 31.03 1.49 -34.92
CA TYR A 617 31.41 1.68 -33.51
C TYR A 617 31.12 0.43 -32.65
N GLN A 618 29.95 -0.20 -32.84
CA GLN A 618 29.58 -1.44 -32.14
C GLN A 618 30.53 -2.61 -32.48
N ARG A 619 31.00 -2.71 -33.73
CA ARG A 619 32.01 -3.72 -34.12
C ARG A 619 33.38 -3.50 -33.48
N VAL A 620 33.78 -2.24 -33.24
CA VAL A 620 35.06 -1.91 -32.59
C VAL A 620 35.01 -2.18 -31.08
N LEU A 621 33.85 -1.99 -30.43
CA LEU A 621 33.67 -2.31 -29.02
C LEU A 621 33.67 -3.82 -28.73
N GLN A 622 33.14 -4.64 -29.64
CA GLN A 622 33.15 -6.10 -29.51
C GLN A 622 34.53 -6.74 -29.69
N GLN A 623 35.50 -6.04 -30.28
CA GLN A 623 36.89 -6.53 -30.41
C GLN A 623 37.79 -6.16 -29.22
N LYS A 624 37.27 -5.49 -28.18
CA LYS A 624 38.06 -4.95 -27.05
C LYS A 624 37.74 -5.52 -25.66
N GLN A 625 37.16 -6.72 -25.57
CA GLN A 625 37.12 -7.44 -24.30
C GLN A 625 38.23 -8.51 -24.26
N PRO A 626 39.22 -8.41 -23.36
CA PRO A 626 40.20 -9.48 -23.15
C PRO A 626 39.54 -10.66 -22.43
N ALA A 627 40.05 -11.85 -22.76
CA ALA A 627 39.62 -13.16 -22.25
C ALA A 627 39.77 -13.32 -20.73
#